data_AF-A0A1A0HG24-F1
#
_entry.id   AF-A0A1A0HG24-F1
#
_cell.length_a   1.000
_cell.length_b   1.000
_cell.length_c   1.000
_cell.angle_alpha   90.00
_cell.angle_beta   90.00
_cell.angle_gamma   90.00
#
_symmetry.space_group_name_H-M   'P 1'
#
loop_
_entity.id
_entity.type
_entity.pdbx_description
1 polymer ?
#
loop_
_entity_poly.entity_id
_entity_poly.type
_entity_poly.pdbx_seq_one_letter_code
_entity_poly.pdbx_strand_id
1 'polypeptide(L)'
;MSFFLGNTAQYSNVEVNPEKVKLAEVQFTVMSSTFNKMLSTCQEKCIGHEYGEGDVNTGEASCTDRCVSKYVKANAMIAQEVQSKLLPNEMPEYKKIQSMMADKQI
;
A
#
# COMPACT_ATOMS: atom_id res chain seq x y z
N MET A 1 25.89 -1.50 17.52
CA MET A 1 26.11 -0.78 18.80
C MET A 1 25.19 0.43 18.83
N SER A 2 24.09 0.30 19.57
CA SER A 2 23.23 1.34 20.18
C SER A 2 22.81 2.56 19.37
N PHE A 3 21.64 2.45 18.73
CA PHE A 3 20.78 3.56 18.26
C PHE A 3 19.99 4.24 19.41
N PHE A 4 20.41 4.03 20.67
CA PHE A 4 19.67 4.40 21.89
C PHE A 4 20.38 5.45 22.77
N LEU A 5 21.48 6.03 22.31
CA LEU A 5 22.24 7.06 23.06
C LEU A 5 22.41 8.38 22.26
N GLY A 6 21.39 8.75 21.47
CA GLY A 6 21.35 10.00 20.72
C GLY A 6 20.30 10.96 21.28
N ASN A 7 20.75 11.89 22.11
CA ASN A 7 20.18 13.22 22.42
C ASN A 7 18.68 13.43 22.11
N THR A 8 17.83 13.37 23.14
CA THR A 8 16.39 13.71 23.11
C THR A 8 16.09 15.14 22.64
N ALA A 9 17.11 16.00 22.50
CA ALA A 9 16.97 17.36 22.00
C ALA A 9 16.74 17.49 20.48
N GLN A 10 16.80 16.40 19.70
CA GLN A 10 16.50 16.48 18.26
C GLN A 10 15.00 16.50 17.92
N TYR A 11 14.13 16.19 18.89
CA TYR A 11 12.67 16.17 18.70
C TYR A 11 11.96 17.43 19.23
N SER A 12 12.65 18.33 19.92
CA SER A 12 12.03 19.49 20.58
C SER A 12 11.60 20.60 19.62
N ASN A 13 12.02 20.57 18.35
CA ASN A 13 11.71 21.60 17.35
C ASN A 13 11.27 21.01 15.99
N VAL A 14 10.63 19.83 15.98
CA VAL A 14 9.95 19.38 14.75
C VAL A 14 8.65 20.18 14.63
N GLU A 15 8.72 21.28 13.90
CA GLU A 15 7.53 22.03 13.49
C GLU A 15 6.65 21.11 12.63
N VAL A 16 5.49 20.73 13.16
CA VAL A 16 4.55 19.84 12.49
C VAL A 16 3.90 20.59 11.34
N ASN A 17 4.47 20.47 10.15
CA ASN A 17 3.86 21.02 8.96
C ASN A 17 2.60 20.18 8.61
N PRO A 18 1.40 20.77 8.64
CA PRO A 18 0.14 20.03 8.42
C PRO A 18 0.06 19.39 7.03
N GLU A 19 0.73 19.97 6.02
CA GLU A 19 0.79 19.39 4.67
C GLU A 19 1.63 18.12 4.62
N LYS A 20 2.76 18.09 5.35
CA LYS A 20 3.60 16.89 5.45
C LYS A 20 2.90 15.76 6.19
N VAL A 21 2.12 16.09 7.22
CA VAL A 21 1.30 15.10 7.94
C VAL A 21 0.24 14.52 7.01
N LYS A 22 -0.48 15.36 6.26
CA LYS A 22 -1.48 14.90 5.29
C LYS A 22 -0.88 14.00 4.21
N LEU A 23 0.31 14.32 3.71
CA LEU A 23 1.01 13.47 2.75
C LEU A 23 1.39 12.11 3.37
N ALA A 24 1.88 12.12 4.62
CA ALA A 24 2.22 10.90 5.34
C ALA A 24 0.99 10.01 5.60
N GLU A 25 -0.16 10.61 5.92
CA GLU A 25 -1.44 9.89 6.06
C GLU A 25 -1.81 9.18 4.75
N VAL A 26 -1.74 9.88 3.62
CA VAL A 26 -2.04 9.28 2.30
C VAL A 26 -1.09 8.14 1.98
N GLN A 27 0.21 8.32 2.20
CA GLN A 27 1.20 7.26 1.98
C GLN A 27 0.90 6.03 2.85
N PHE A 28 0.55 6.25 4.12
CA PHE A 28 0.18 5.17 5.02
C PHE A 28 -1.09 4.43 4.55
N THR A 29 -2.14 5.16 4.17
CA THR A 29 -3.39 4.55 3.67
C THR A 29 -3.13 3.69 2.43
N VAL A 30 -2.34 4.18 1.48
CA VAL A 30 -1.99 3.43 0.26
C VAL A 30 -1.18 2.18 0.63
N MET A 31 -0.15 2.32 1.47
CA MET A 31 0.69 1.20 1.88
C MET A 31 -0.10 0.11 2.62
N SER A 32 -1.01 0.52 3.51
CA SER A 32 -1.92 -0.40 4.22
C SER A 32 -2.86 -1.14 3.26
N SER A 33 -3.45 -0.45 2.28
CA SER A 33 -4.31 -1.09 1.28
C SER A 33 -3.54 -2.12 0.44
N THR A 34 -2.33 -1.79 0.00
CA THR A 34 -1.46 -2.70 -0.75
C THR A 34 -1.08 -3.91 0.09
N PHE A 35 -0.72 -3.71 1.36
CA PHE A 35 -0.37 -4.80 2.27
C PHE A 35 -1.54 -5.78 2.47
N ASN A 36 -2.75 -5.27 2.73
CA ASN A 36 -3.92 -6.11 2.93
C ASN A 36 -4.29 -6.94 1.67
N LYS A 37 -4.18 -6.33 0.48
CA LYS A 37 -4.39 -7.03 -0.79
C LYS A 37 -3.32 -8.09 -1.05
N MET A 38 -2.05 -7.78 -0.77
CA MET A 38 -0.95 -8.73 -0.87
C MET A 38 -1.18 -9.92 0.07
N LEU A 39 -1.54 -9.66 1.33
CA LEU A 39 -1.81 -10.68 2.34
C LEU A 39 -2.92 -11.62 1.87
N SER A 40 -4.08 -11.09 1.47
CA SER A 40 -5.20 -11.88 0.96
C SER A 40 -4.83 -12.68 -0.30
N THR A 41 -4.11 -12.07 -1.25
CA THR A 41 -3.70 -12.74 -2.49
C THR A 41 -2.75 -13.90 -2.22
N CYS A 42 -1.76 -13.71 -1.33
CA CYS A 42 -0.80 -14.76 -1.02
C CYS A 42 -1.39 -15.84 -0.13
N GLN A 43 -2.30 -15.50 0.79
CA GLN A 43 -3.07 -16.47 1.55
C GLN A 43 -3.85 -17.40 0.60
N GLU A 44 -4.62 -16.84 -0.34
CA GLU A 44 -5.43 -17.62 -1.29
C GLU A 44 -4.57 -18.51 -2.22
N LYS A 45 -3.36 -18.06 -2.56
CA LYS A 45 -2.47 -18.81 -3.48
C LYS A 45 -1.64 -19.89 -2.80
N CYS A 46 -1.26 -19.68 -1.55
CA CYS A 46 -0.23 -20.49 -0.89
C CYS A 46 -0.75 -21.31 0.28
N ILE A 47 -1.90 -20.96 0.87
CA ILE A 47 -2.49 -21.71 1.98
C ILE A 47 -3.65 -22.54 1.45
N GLY A 48 -3.67 -23.84 1.76
CA GLY A 48 -4.75 -24.73 1.35
C GLY A 48 -6.10 -24.34 1.94
N HIS A 49 -7.20 -24.65 1.24
CA HIS A 49 -8.56 -24.49 1.77
C HIS A 49 -8.91 -25.56 2.82
N GLU A 50 -8.21 -26.69 2.77
CA GLU A 50 -8.31 -27.77 3.77
C GLU A 50 -7.09 -27.71 4.67
N TYR A 51 -7.32 -27.43 5.95
CA TYR A 51 -6.27 -27.33 6.95
C TYR A 51 -6.02 -28.69 7.60
N GLY A 52 -4.83 -29.26 7.39
CA GLY A 52 -4.40 -30.49 8.05
C GLY A 52 -3.78 -30.26 9.43
N GLU A 53 -3.10 -29.12 9.59
CA GLU A 53 -2.41 -28.70 10.81
C GLU A 53 -2.49 -27.17 10.97
N GLY A 54 -2.24 -26.66 12.18
CA GLY A 54 -2.31 -25.22 12.47
C GLY A 54 -1.05 -24.44 12.11
N ASP A 55 0.07 -25.14 11.95
CA ASP A 55 1.36 -24.54 11.60
C ASP A 55 1.54 -24.48 10.08
N VAL A 56 2.24 -23.46 9.61
CA VAL A 56 2.55 -23.29 8.18
C VAL A 56 3.67 -24.27 7.81
N ASN A 57 3.40 -25.13 6.83
CA ASN A 57 4.40 -26.11 6.40
C ASN A 57 5.53 -25.45 5.58
N THR A 58 6.64 -26.17 5.39
CA THR A 58 7.81 -25.63 4.64
C THR A 58 7.48 -25.24 3.20
N GLY A 59 6.53 -25.94 2.56
CA GLY A 59 6.07 -25.63 1.21
C GLY A 59 5.26 -24.34 1.14
N GLU A 60 4.32 -24.16 2.08
CA GLU A 60 3.49 -22.96 2.22
C GLU A 60 4.34 -21.73 2.59
N ALA A 61 5.33 -21.89 3.46
CA ALA A 61 6.29 -20.83 3.80
C ALA A 61 7.09 -20.39 2.56
N SER A 62 7.71 -21.33 1.85
CA SER A 62 8.47 -21.05 0.62
C SER A 62 7.60 -20.49 -0.51
N CYS A 63 6.34 -20.93 -0.62
CA CYS A 63 5.36 -20.36 -1.53
C CYS A 63 5.07 -18.91 -1.18
N THR A 64 4.85 -18.60 0.10
CA THR A 64 4.53 -17.26 0.59
C THR A 64 5.63 -16.26 0.25
N ASP A 65 6.91 -16.61 0.48
CA ASP A 65 8.06 -15.78 0.12
C ASP A 65 8.10 -15.47 -1.40
N ARG A 66 7.91 -16.51 -2.22
CA ARG A 66 7.86 -16.37 -3.69
C ARG A 66 6.65 -15.55 -4.14
N CYS A 67 5.50 -15.70 -3.46
CA CYS A 67 4.29 -14.96 -3.77
C CYS A 67 4.49 -13.46 -3.52
N VAL A 68 5.01 -13.09 -2.35
CA VAL A 68 5.30 -11.68 -2.00
C VAL A 68 6.28 -11.08 -3.00
N SER A 69 7.36 -11.79 -3.34
CA SER A 69 8.34 -11.35 -4.34
C SER A 69 7.69 -11.07 -5.71
N LYS A 70 6.83 -11.98 -6.17
CA LYS A 70 6.09 -11.80 -7.43
C LYS A 70 5.06 -10.68 -7.35
N TYR A 71 4.36 -10.54 -6.22
CA TYR A 71 3.33 -9.53 -6.02
C TYR A 71 3.94 -8.12 -6.11
N VAL A 72 5.04 -7.87 -5.38
CA VAL A 72 5.72 -6.58 -5.41
C VAL A 72 6.24 -6.26 -6.81
N LYS A 73 6.83 -7.25 -7.50
CA LYS A 73 7.29 -7.11 -8.89
C LYS A 73 6.14 -6.75 -9.84
N ALA A 74 5.01 -7.46 -9.75
CA ALA A 74 3.82 -7.19 -10.56
C ALA A 74 3.23 -5.81 -10.25
N ASN A 75 3.14 -5.44 -8.97
CA ASN A 75 2.63 -4.15 -8.53
C ASN A 75 3.49 -2.99 -9.07
N ALA A 76 4.82 -3.15 -9.10
CA ALA A 76 5.73 -2.17 -9.70
C ALA A 76 5.53 -2.03 -11.22
N MET A 77 5.37 -3.14 -11.95
CA MET A 77 5.10 -3.11 -13.40
C MET A 77 3.77 -2.43 -13.71
N ILE A 78 2.71 -2.77 -12.96
CA ILE A 78 1.40 -2.13 -13.09
C ILE A 78 1.51 -0.64 -12.80
N ALA A 79 2.25 -0.23 -11.77
CA ALA A 79 2.46 1.17 -11.46
C ALA A 79 3.12 1.93 -12.63
N GLN A 80 4.12 1.34 -13.29
CA GLN A 80 4.76 1.94 -14.47
C GLN A 80 3.79 2.10 -15.65
N GLU A 81 2.97 1.09 -15.92
CA GLU A 81 1.97 1.13 -17.00
C GLU A 81 0.82 2.11 -16.70
N VAL A 82 0.35 2.16 -15.45
CA VAL A 82 -0.65 3.14 -15.01
C VAL A 82 -0.08 4.55 -15.14
N GLN A 83 1.15 4.79 -14.70
CA GLN A 83 1.78 6.10 -14.82
C GLN A 83 1.98 6.53 -16.28
N SER A 84 2.25 5.59 -17.19
CA SER A 84 2.47 5.91 -18.61
C SER A 84 1.18 6.15 -19.39
N LYS A 85 0.08 5.48 -19.03
CA LYS A 85 -1.18 5.48 -19.80
C LYS A 85 -2.36 6.19 -19.13
N LEU A 86 -2.35 6.35 -17.81
CA LEU A 86 -3.48 6.86 -17.05
C LEU A 86 -3.10 8.13 -16.29
N LEU A 87 -3.52 9.27 -16.85
CA LEU A 87 -3.51 10.54 -16.14
C LEU A 87 -4.74 10.59 -15.21
N PRO A 88 -4.60 10.99 -13.93
CA PRO A 88 -5.73 11.05 -12.97
C PRO A 88 -6.95 11.85 -13.48
N ASN A 89 -6.71 12.83 -14.35
CA ASN A 89 -7.73 13.74 -14.87
C ASN A 89 -8.57 13.15 -16.01
N GLU A 90 -8.13 12.06 -16.63
CA GLU A 90 -8.82 11.46 -17.79
C GLU A 90 -9.70 10.26 -17.41
N MET A 91 -9.66 9.85 -16.14
CA MET A 91 -10.42 8.71 -15.64
C MET A 91 -11.93 9.01 -15.69
N PRO A 92 -12.77 8.12 -16.28
CA PRO A 92 -14.20 8.39 -16.48
C PRO A 92 -14.98 8.63 -15.18
N GLU A 93 -14.59 8.00 -14.07
CA GLU A 93 -15.18 8.26 -12.75
C GLU A 93 -14.84 9.65 -12.20
N TYR A 94 -13.62 10.15 -12.44
CA TYR A 94 -13.23 11.51 -12.04
C TYR A 94 -14.01 12.58 -12.81
N LYS A 95 -14.29 12.36 -14.10
CA LYS A 95 -15.15 13.27 -14.89
C LYS A 95 -16.57 13.36 -14.32
N LYS A 96 -17.14 12.22 -13.92
CA LYS A 96 -18.47 12.13 -13.30
C LYS A 96 -18.49 12.84 -11.94
N ILE A 97 -17.45 12.66 -11.13
CA ILE A 97 -17.33 13.37 -9.85
C ILE A 97 -17.19 14.88 -10.10
N GLN A 98 -16.37 15.32 -11.06
CA GLN A 98 -16.20 16.73 -11.42
C GLN A 98 -17.52 17.37 -11.87
N SER A 99 -18.32 16.70 -12.70
CA SER A 99 -19.64 17.22 -13.09
C SER A 99 -20.58 17.32 -11.89
N MET A 100 -20.57 16.33 -10.99
CA MET A 100 -21.35 16.38 -9.75
C MET A 100 -20.88 17.47 -8.77
N MET A 101 -19.58 17.80 -8.76
CA MET A 101 -19.02 18.88 -7.94
C MET A 101 -19.38 20.25 -8.52
N ALA A 102 -19.41 20.38 -9.85
CA ALA A 102 -19.80 21.59 -10.56
C ALA A 102 -21.31 21.91 -10.39
N ASP A 103 -22.16 20.89 -10.44
CA ASP A 103 -23.61 21.05 -10.25
C ASP A 103 -24.01 21.43 -8.82
N LYS A 104 -23.15 21.15 -7.82
CA LYS A 104 -23.44 21.42 -6.40
C LYS A 104 -23.00 22.81 -5.93
N GLN A 105 -22.43 23.64 -6.81
CA GLN A 105 -22.04 25.02 -6.51
C GLN A 105 -23.12 26.07 -6.85
N ILE A 106 -24.36 25.65 -7.17
CA ILE A 106 -25.54 26.51 -7.33
C ILE A 106 -26.56 26.21 -6.22
#